data_AF-A0A7X9DV42-F1
#
_entry.id   AF-A0A7X9DV42-F1
#
_cell.length_a   1.000
_cell.length_b   1.000
_cell.length_c   1.000
_cell.angle_alpha   90.00
_cell.angle_beta   90.00
_cell.angle_gamma   90.00
#
_symmetry.space_group_name_H-M   'P 1'
#
loop_
_entity.id
_entity.type
_entity.pdbx_description
1 polymer ?
#
loop_
_entity_poly.entity_id
_entity_poly.type
_entity_poly.pdbx_seq_one_letter_code
_entity_poly.pdbx_strand_id
1 'polypeptide(L)'
;MEQTPLDPILSEMSQPPQLTEIQRARKEFFAAIPDLGEDDPSFEALMAFFLSWFVLDRPLEGQPVTPLQWYAAKPERTPEQRALCIALSANRHSLFRVEKFGAGSVMLRDLFLNEPLKVNERRHLAGLRPKDILEARLFPREPGLVFLSGNFLVHPTAAVRVIGRAVEEHRATGRPPRRQILDRLRVGCFRYRDRFRERVDAARLYAEALEPRGTPDSSSTSG
;
A
#
# COMPACT_ATOMS: atom_id res chain seq x y z
N MET A 1 22.21 -1.34 2.48
CA MET A 1 20.76 -1.14 2.32
C MET A 1 20.56 -0.26 1.12
N GLU A 2 19.81 -0.70 0.11
CA GLU A 2 19.48 0.15 -1.02
C GLU A 2 18.55 1.25 -0.51
N GLN A 3 18.94 2.52 -0.68
CA GLN A 3 18.13 3.66 -0.27
C GLN A 3 16.79 3.63 -1.01
N THR A 4 15.68 3.75 -0.27
CA THR A 4 14.36 3.83 -0.89
C THR A 4 14.24 5.18 -1.61
N PRO A 5 13.56 5.25 -2.77
CA PRO A 5 13.31 6.53 -3.44
C PRO A 5 12.55 7.54 -2.57
N LEU A 6 11.99 7.12 -1.43
CA LEU A 6 11.34 8.00 -0.46
C LEU A 6 12.32 8.67 0.52
N ASP A 7 13.56 8.18 0.65
CA ASP A 7 14.51 8.61 1.68
C ASP A 7 14.75 10.12 1.73
N PRO A 8 14.93 10.83 0.60
CA PRO A 8 15.13 12.29 0.63
C PRO A 8 13.95 13.05 1.24
N ILE A 9 12.73 12.57 0.99
CA ILE A 9 11.50 13.20 1.50
C ILE A 9 11.35 12.87 2.99
N LEU A 10 11.54 11.60 3.36
CA LEU A 10 11.46 11.15 4.74
C LEU A 10 12.52 11.80 5.64
N SER A 11 13.73 12.01 5.12
CA SER A 11 14.81 12.70 5.83
C SER A 11 14.40 14.12 6.23
N GLU A 12 13.79 14.88 5.31
CA GLU A 12 13.27 16.21 5.61
C GLU A 12 12.06 16.19 6.54
N MET A 13 11.12 15.27 6.33
CA MET A 13 9.92 15.15 7.18
C MET A 13 10.23 14.70 8.62
N SER A 14 11.42 14.14 8.84
CA SER A 14 11.89 13.72 10.16
C SER A 14 12.59 14.85 10.94
N GLN A 15 12.74 16.05 10.36
CA GLN A 15 13.28 17.22 11.04
C GLN A 15 12.19 18.10 11.65
N PRO A 16 12.48 18.89 12.70
CA PRO A 16 11.55 19.93 13.15
C PRO A 16 11.31 21.01 12.07
N PRO A 17 10.09 21.55 11.94
CA PRO A 17 8.88 21.22 12.71
C PRO A 17 8.09 19.99 12.20
N GLN A 18 8.45 19.42 11.05
CA GLN A 18 7.73 18.32 10.39
C GLN A 18 7.68 17.02 11.19
N LEU A 19 8.58 16.82 12.16
CA LEU A 19 8.58 15.64 13.03
C LEU A 19 7.22 15.39 13.72
N THR A 20 6.50 16.45 14.10
CA THR A 20 5.17 16.31 14.71
C THR A 20 4.15 15.71 13.73
N GLU A 21 4.32 15.98 12.45
CA GLU A 21 3.41 15.54 11.40
C GLU A 21 3.56 14.05 11.10
N ILE A 22 4.79 13.55 11.01
CA ILE A 22 5.03 12.11 10.83
C ILE A 22 4.56 11.31 12.05
N GLN A 23 4.72 11.84 13.27
CA GLN A 23 4.22 11.20 14.49
C GLN A 23 2.68 11.10 14.51
N ARG A 24 1.98 12.16 14.07
CA ARG A 24 0.53 12.15 13.94
C ARG A 24 0.06 11.16 12.88
N ALA A 25 0.67 11.18 11.70
CA ALA A 25 0.37 10.25 10.62
C ALA A 25 0.57 8.79 11.07
N ARG A 26 1.62 8.51 11.85
CA ARG A 26 1.86 7.19 12.42
C ARG A 26 0.70 6.76 13.32
N LYS A 27 0.26 7.63 14.25
CA LYS A 27 -0.90 7.32 15.11
C LYS A 27 -2.17 7.03 14.30
N GLU A 28 -2.45 7.84 13.28
CA GLU A 28 -3.58 7.66 12.38
C GLU A 28 -3.54 6.32 11.65
N PHE A 29 -2.40 5.97 11.06
CA PHE A 29 -2.24 4.73 10.30
C PHE A 29 -2.42 3.48 11.16
N PHE A 30 -1.77 3.46 12.33
CA PHE A 30 -1.80 2.30 13.22
C PHE A 30 -3.11 2.18 14.01
N ALA A 31 -3.92 3.25 14.12
CA ALA A 31 -5.26 3.16 14.69
C ALA A 31 -6.20 2.23 13.90
N ALA A 32 -5.94 2.00 12.61
CA ALA A 32 -6.68 1.04 11.80
C ALA A 32 -6.29 -0.43 12.09
N ILE A 33 -5.15 -0.66 12.74
CA ILE A 33 -4.62 -2.00 13.06
C ILE A 33 -4.06 -2.02 14.50
N PRO A 34 -4.90 -1.82 15.52
CA PRO A 34 -4.45 -1.66 16.91
C PRO A 34 -3.85 -2.94 17.50
N ASP A 35 -4.12 -4.09 16.88
CA ASP A 35 -3.69 -5.41 17.38
C ASP A 35 -2.27 -5.81 16.95
N LEU A 36 -1.58 -4.96 16.19
CA LEU A 36 -0.20 -5.19 15.74
C LEU A 36 0.75 -4.20 16.39
N GLY A 37 1.79 -4.74 17.03
CA GLY A 37 2.84 -4.00 17.71
C GLY A 37 4.21 -4.21 17.09
N GLU A 38 5.21 -3.56 17.67
CA GLU A 38 6.60 -3.58 17.17
C GLU A 38 7.24 -4.98 17.21
N ASP A 39 6.77 -5.85 18.11
CA ASP A 39 7.26 -7.22 18.27
C ASP A 39 6.67 -8.21 17.24
N ASP A 40 5.68 -7.80 16.43
CA ASP A 40 5.04 -8.68 15.46
C ASP A 40 5.95 -8.89 14.22
N PRO A 41 6.05 -10.11 13.67
CA PRO A 41 6.95 -10.40 12.53
C PRO A 41 6.70 -9.55 11.30
N SER A 42 5.47 -9.07 11.08
CA SER A 42 5.13 -8.25 9.93
C SER A 42 5.26 -6.74 10.18
N PHE A 43 5.71 -6.31 11.36
CA PHE A 43 5.77 -4.89 11.73
C PHE A 43 6.64 -4.05 10.77
N GLU A 44 7.81 -4.55 10.40
CA GLU A 44 8.72 -3.89 9.43
C GLU A 44 8.04 -3.66 8.07
N ALA A 45 7.33 -4.68 7.57
CA ALA A 45 6.56 -4.53 6.33
C ALA A 45 5.45 -3.50 6.50
N LEU A 46 4.73 -3.51 7.63
CA LEU A 46 3.68 -2.54 7.93
C LEU A 46 4.23 -1.11 8.01
N MET A 47 5.44 -0.92 8.56
CA MET A 47 6.15 0.35 8.60
C MET A 47 6.47 0.86 7.19
N ALA A 48 6.92 0.00 6.28
CA ALA A 48 7.16 0.38 4.89
C ALA A 48 5.88 0.82 4.16
N PHE A 49 4.74 0.17 4.45
CA PHE A 49 3.43 0.60 3.94
C PHE A 49 3.01 1.95 4.53
N PHE A 50 3.22 2.16 5.84
CA PHE A 50 2.99 3.45 6.49
C PHE A 50 3.78 4.58 5.83
N LEU A 51 5.09 4.41 5.66
CA LEU A 51 5.95 5.46 5.09
C LEU A 51 5.55 5.80 3.64
N SER A 52 5.18 4.79 2.86
CA SER A 52 4.69 4.99 1.50
C SER A 52 3.37 5.75 1.48
N TRP A 53 2.41 5.38 2.33
CA TRP A 53 1.12 6.06 2.46
C TRP A 53 1.29 7.51 2.93
N PHE A 54 2.13 7.73 3.94
CA PHE A 54 2.43 9.04 4.48
C PHE A 54 2.97 9.97 3.40
N VAL A 55 3.97 9.53 2.64
CA VAL A 55 4.62 10.36 1.61
C VAL A 55 3.73 10.59 0.40
N LEU A 56 2.99 9.57 -0.05
CA LEU A 56 2.38 9.56 -1.37
C LEU A 56 0.87 9.86 -1.39
N ASP A 57 0.14 9.57 -0.31
CA ASP A 57 -1.32 9.70 -0.32
C ASP A 57 -1.88 10.63 0.76
N ARG A 58 -1.22 10.69 1.91
CA ARG A 58 -1.74 11.45 3.06
C ARG A 58 -1.42 12.93 2.87
N PRO A 59 -2.42 13.83 2.85
CA PRO A 59 -2.15 15.26 2.92
C PRO A 59 -1.51 15.65 4.24
N LEU A 60 -0.72 16.72 4.23
CA LEU A 60 -0.23 17.36 5.44
C LEU A 60 -1.40 17.99 6.23
N GLU A 61 -1.32 18.01 7.55
CA GLU A 61 -2.34 18.67 8.35
C GLU A 61 -2.42 20.17 8.00
N GLY A 62 -3.65 20.63 7.76
CA GLY A 62 -3.92 22.02 7.39
C GLY A 62 -3.53 22.38 5.94
N GLN A 63 -3.03 21.43 5.13
CA GLN A 63 -2.67 21.70 3.74
C GLN A 63 -3.18 20.60 2.80
N PRO A 64 -3.76 20.92 1.64
CA PRO A 64 -4.26 19.92 0.68
C PRO A 64 -3.14 19.30 -0.17
N VAL A 65 -1.92 19.16 0.37
CA VAL A 65 -0.75 18.64 -0.34
C VAL A 65 -0.10 17.50 0.43
N THR A 66 0.40 16.49 -0.26
CA THR A 66 1.15 15.38 0.35
C THR A 66 2.60 15.80 0.67
N PRO A 67 3.34 15.07 1.53
CA PRO A 67 4.76 15.32 1.74
C PRO A 67 5.59 15.30 0.44
N LEU A 68 5.25 14.43 -0.52
CA LEU A 68 5.88 14.44 -1.85
C LEU A 68 5.67 15.79 -2.55
N GLN A 69 4.42 16.28 -2.58
CA GLN A 69 4.08 17.54 -3.25
C GLN A 69 4.73 18.74 -2.54
N TRP A 70 4.73 18.74 -1.20
CA TRP A 70 5.42 19.76 -0.39
C TRP A 70 6.92 19.77 -0.66
N TYR A 71 7.56 18.59 -0.71
CA TYR A 71 8.97 18.45 -1.00
C TYR A 71 9.31 18.94 -2.42
N ALA A 72 8.48 18.58 -3.41
CA ALA A 72 8.65 18.96 -4.81
C ALA A 72 8.45 20.46 -5.08
N ALA A 73 7.66 21.14 -4.25
CA ALA A 73 7.35 22.57 -4.41
C ALA A 73 8.53 23.50 -4.10
N LYS A 74 9.58 23.00 -3.45
CA LYS A 74 10.71 23.84 -3.06
C LYS A 74 11.56 24.26 -4.27
N PRO A 75 11.92 25.55 -4.42
CA PRO A 75 12.66 26.03 -5.59
C PRO A 75 14.10 25.49 -5.67
N GLU A 76 14.71 25.16 -4.53
CA GLU A 76 16.09 24.67 -4.44
C GLU A 76 16.30 23.21 -4.90
N ARG A 77 15.24 22.53 -5.36
CA ARG A 77 15.35 21.13 -5.83
C ARG A 77 16.21 21.00 -7.07
N THR A 78 17.18 20.10 -7.01
CA THR A 78 18.02 19.77 -8.16
C THR A 78 17.18 19.13 -9.28
N PRO A 79 17.64 19.15 -10.54
CA PRO A 79 16.96 18.46 -11.64
C PRO A 79 16.66 16.99 -11.35
N GLU A 80 17.57 16.28 -10.68
CA GLU A 80 17.43 14.87 -10.31
C GLU A 80 16.34 14.68 -9.26
N GLN A 81 16.29 15.54 -8.23
CA GLN A 81 15.23 15.51 -7.21
C GLN A 81 13.85 15.79 -7.83
N ARG A 82 13.78 16.73 -8.78
CA ARG A 82 12.54 17.03 -9.51
C ARG A 82 12.09 15.85 -10.35
N ALA A 83 13.01 15.23 -11.10
CA ALA A 83 12.72 14.03 -11.89
C ALA A 83 12.22 12.88 -11.01
N LEU A 84 12.85 12.66 -9.84
CA LEU A 84 12.39 11.69 -8.85
C LEU A 84 10.97 12.00 -8.37
N CYS A 85 10.67 13.25 -8.06
CA CYS A 85 9.33 13.65 -7.61
C CYS A 85 8.26 13.39 -8.69
N ILE A 86 8.58 13.71 -9.94
CA ILE A 86 7.71 13.43 -11.10
C ILE A 86 7.47 11.92 -11.20
N ALA A 87 8.53 11.11 -11.15
CA ALA A 87 8.42 9.65 -11.20
C ALA A 87 7.57 9.10 -10.04
N LEU A 88 7.80 9.56 -8.81
CA LEU A 88 7.01 9.17 -7.63
C LEU A 88 5.54 9.61 -7.73
N SER A 89 5.25 10.76 -8.34
CA SER A 89 3.88 11.21 -8.56
C SER A 89 3.10 10.30 -9.51
N ALA A 90 3.80 9.61 -10.41
CA ALA A 90 3.25 8.61 -11.34
C ALA A 90 3.20 7.19 -10.75
N ASN A 91 3.30 7.04 -9.42
CA ASN A 91 3.21 5.74 -8.76
C ASN A 91 1.82 5.10 -8.92
N ARG A 92 1.79 3.77 -8.81
CA ARG A 92 0.60 2.92 -8.98
C ARG A 92 0.47 2.03 -7.77
N HIS A 93 -0.49 2.31 -6.88
CA HIS A 93 -0.74 1.49 -5.69
C HIS A 93 -1.94 0.56 -5.89
N SER A 94 -1.71 -0.71 -6.21
CA SER A 94 -2.78 -1.60 -6.66
C SER A 94 -2.68 -3.00 -6.08
N LEU A 95 -3.71 -3.80 -6.37
CA LEU A 95 -3.63 -5.26 -6.29
C LEU A 95 -3.18 -5.77 -7.65
N PHE A 96 -2.12 -6.55 -7.65
CA PHE A 96 -1.52 -7.12 -8.83
C PHE A 96 -1.58 -8.63 -8.77
N ARG A 97 -2.05 -9.27 -9.84
CA ARG A 97 -1.91 -10.72 -10.02
C ARG A 97 -0.65 -11.04 -10.79
N VAL A 98 0.15 -11.97 -10.28
CA VAL A 98 1.31 -12.50 -11.01
C VAL A 98 0.82 -13.35 -12.19
N GLU A 99 1.19 -12.97 -13.40
CA GLU A 99 0.84 -13.72 -14.62
C GLU A 99 1.97 -14.67 -15.02
N LYS A 100 3.20 -14.15 -15.14
CA LYS A 100 4.39 -14.95 -15.49
C LYS A 100 5.69 -14.27 -15.05
N PHE A 101 6.72 -15.07 -14.84
CA PHE A 101 8.08 -14.60 -14.60
C PHE A 101 8.88 -14.58 -15.91
N GLY A 102 9.73 -13.57 -16.07
CA GLY A 102 10.72 -13.48 -17.14
C GLY A 102 12.12 -13.29 -16.55
N ALA A 103 13.13 -13.28 -17.40
CA ALA A 103 14.49 -12.96 -16.98
C ALA A 103 14.54 -11.50 -16.46
N GLY A 104 14.79 -11.32 -15.16
CA GLY A 104 14.88 -10.00 -14.51
C GLY A 104 13.59 -9.17 -14.53
N SER A 105 12.43 -9.80 -14.77
CA SER A 105 11.14 -9.11 -14.79
C SER A 105 9.99 -10.02 -14.38
N VAL A 106 8.90 -9.41 -13.94
CA VAL A 106 7.64 -10.10 -13.65
C VAL A 106 6.52 -9.43 -14.43
N MET A 107 5.63 -10.26 -14.97
CA MET A 107 4.40 -9.81 -15.59
C MET A 107 3.29 -9.82 -14.57
N LEU A 108 2.74 -8.65 -14.34
CA LEU A 108 1.64 -8.42 -13.43
C LEU A 108 0.40 -8.03 -14.23
N ARG A 109 -0.76 -8.27 -13.65
CA ARG A 109 -2.02 -7.65 -14.08
C ARG A 109 -2.55 -6.80 -12.95
N ASP A 110 -2.73 -5.51 -13.21
CA ASP A 110 -3.49 -4.64 -12.29
C ASP A 110 -4.93 -5.13 -12.25
N LEU A 111 -5.42 -5.54 -11.08
CA LEU A 111 -6.75 -6.14 -10.97
C LEU A 111 -7.87 -5.10 -11.08
N PHE A 112 -7.63 -3.85 -10.67
CA PHE A 112 -8.63 -2.78 -10.77
C PHE A 112 -8.74 -2.24 -12.20
N LEU A 113 -7.62 -2.07 -12.89
CA LEU A 113 -7.58 -1.57 -14.27
C LEU A 113 -7.66 -2.69 -15.33
N ASN A 114 -7.47 -3.94 -14.91
CA ASN A 114 -7.34 -5.10 -15.81
C ASN A 114 -6.22 -4.96 -16.86
N GLU A 115 -5.17 -4.19 -16.53
CA GLU A 115 -4.06 -3.86 -17.44
C GLU A 115 -2.85 -4.79 -17.17
N PRO A 116 -2.23 -5.37 -18.21
CA PRO A 116 -0.96 -6.09 -18.06
C PRO A 116 0.21 -5.11 -17.94
N LEU A 117 1.12 -5.38 -17.00
CA LEU A 117 2.25 -4.53 -16.66
C LEU A 117 3.54 -5.33 -16.58
N LYS A 118 4.59 -4.86 -17.28
CA LYS A 118 5.95 -5.37 -17.12
C LYS A 118 6.67 -4.60 -16.01
N VAL A 119 7.03 -5.31 -14.95
CA VAL A 119 7.82 -4.77 -13.84
C VAL A 119 9.21 -5.38 -13.90
N ASN A 120 10.21 -4.52 -13.95
CA ASN A 120 11.60 -4.92 -13.85
C ASN A 120 11.91 -5.16 -12.37
N GLU A 121 12.36 -6.37 -12.07
CA GLU A 121 12.72 -6.78 -10.72
C GLU A 121 13.91 -7.73 -10.83
N ARG A 122 15.06 -7.25 -10.34
CA ARG A 122 16.33 -7.98 -10.39
C ARG A 122 16.49 -8.89 -9.19
N ARG A 123 15.79 -8.61 -8.08
CA ARG A 123 15.79 -9.46 -6.90
C ARG A 123 14.96 -10.69 -7.19
N HIS A 124 15.35 -11.83 -6.61
CA HIS A 124 14.51 -13.00 -6.65
C HIS A 124 13.23 -12.70 -5.87
N LEU A 125 12.09 -12.71 -6.57
CA LEU A 125 10.75 -12.73 -6.01
C LEU A 125 10.47 -14.11 -5.37
N ALA A 126 11.38 -14.56 -4.51
CA ALA A 126 11.38 -15.88 -3.93
C ALA A 126 10.05 -16.10 -3.18
N GLY A 127 9.38 -17.21 -3.50
CA GLY A 127 8.08 -17.57 -2.91
C GLY A 127 6.86 -17.05 -3.68
N LEU A 128 7.00 -16.09 -4.61
CA LEU A 128 5.89 -15.73 -5.50
C LEU A 128 5.67 -16.80 -6.57
N ARG A 129 4.41 -17.05 -6.88
CA ARG A 129 3.95 -18.01 -7.88
C ARG A 129 2.98 -17.33 -8.85
N PRO A 130 2.83 -17.84 -10.08
CA PRO A 130 1.73 -17.40 -10.95
C PRO A 130 0.39 -17.54 -10.22
N LYS A 131 -0.50 -16.57 -10.44
CA LYS A 131 -1.81 -16.40 -9.80
C LYS A 131 -1.80 -15.84 -8.38
N ASP A 132 -0.64 -15.67 -7.74
CA ASP A 132 -0.59 -14.94 -6.47
C ASP A 132 -1.07 -13.50 -6.66
N ILE A 133 -1.77 -12.98 -5.66
CA ILE A 133 -2.19 -11.58 -5.60
C ILE A 133 -1.30 -10.86 -4.59
N LEU A 134 -0.72 -9.75 -5.01
CA LEU A 134 0.10 -8.89 -4.16
C LEU A 134 -0.43 -7.46 -4.17
N GLU A 135 -0.47 -6.82 -3.00
CA GLU A 135 -0.59 -5.38 -2.89
C GLU A 135 0.80 -4.76 -2.97
N ALA A 136 1.00 -3.79 -3.87
CA ALA A 136 2.28 -3.11 -4.02
C ALA A 136 2.15 -1.71 -4.59
N ARG A 137 3.25 -0.96 -4.52
CA ARG A 137 3.45 0.26 -5.31
C ARG A 137 4.47 0.05 -6.40
N LEU A 138 4.08 0.39 -7.62
CA LEU A 138 4.96 0.46 -8.76
C LEU A 138 5.25 1.92 -9.07
N PHE A 139 6.45 2.25 -9.51
CA PHE A 139 6.75 3.59 -10.04
C PHE A 139 7.68 3.50 -11.26
N PRO A 140 7.66 4.50 -12.15
CA PRO A 140 8.58 4.57 -13.28
C PRO A 140 10.02 4.76 -12.81
N ARG A 141 10.92 3.88 -13.24
CA ARG A 141 12.37 4.01 -13.09
C ARG A 141 13.02 3.40 -14.32
N GLU A 142 13.70 4.23 -15.12
CA GLU A 142 14.18 3.78 -16.42
C GLU A 142 15.19 2.62 -16.31
N PRO A 143 15.04 1.58 -17.18
CA PRO A 143 13.92 1.37 -18.10
C PRO A 143 12.68 0.83 -17.35
N GLY A 144 11.48 1.35 -17.63
CA GLY A 144 10.21 0.73 -17.22
C GLY A 144 9.72 1.00 -15.79
N LEU A 145 9.01 0.02 -15.22
CA LEU A 145 8.43 0.09 -13.87
C LEU A 145 9.21 -0.80 -12.90
N VAL A 146 9.30 -0.37 -11.65
CA VAL A 146 9.89 -1.14 -10.54
C VAL A 146 9.01 -1.07 -9.30
N PHE A 147 9.21 -1.98 -8.35
CA PHE A 147 8.60 -1.88 -7.02
C PHE A 147 9.22 -0.71 -6.23
N LEU A 148 8.40 0.14 -5.64
CA LEU A 148 8.84 1.39 -5.01
C LEU A 148 9.81 1.19 -3.84
N SER A 149 9.52 0.27 -2.93
CA SER A 149 10.38 -0.01 -1.77
C SER A 149 10.82 -1.47 -1.70
N GLY A 150 10.55 -2.26 -2.75
CA GLY A 150 10.67 -3.72 -2.71
C GLY A 150 9.69 -4.41 -1.75
N ASN A 151 8.88 -3.65 -1.01
CA ASN A 151 7.85 -4.17 -0.13
C ASN A 151 6.57 -4.38 -0.93
N PHE A 152 6.08 -5.61 -0.86
CA PHE A 152 4.77 -5.99 -1.36
C PHE A 152 4.13 -6.96 -0.37
N LEU A 153 2.81 -6.92 -0.27
CA LEU A 153 2.05 -7.77 0.61
C LEU A 153 1.39 -8.86 -0.22
N VAL A 154 1.87 -10.08 -0.09
CA VAL A 154 1.28 -11.26 -0.75
C VAL A 154 0.07 -11.71 0.06
N HIS A 155 -1.11 -11.71 -0.59
CA HIS A 155 -2.33 -12.20 0.00
C HIS A 155 -2.38 -13.75 -0.06
N PRO A 156 -2.99 -14.42 0.94
CA PRO A 156 -3.11 -15.87 0.95
C PRO A 156 -3.89 -16.38 -0.26
N THR A 157 -3.46 -17.51 -0.84
CA THR A 157 -4.13 -18.14 -1.99
C THR A 157 -5.62 -18.42 -1.73
N ALA A 158 -5.99 -18.77 -0.50
CA ALA A 158 -7.37 -18.99 -0.09
C ALA A 158 -8.26 -17.73 -0.23
N ALA A 159 -7.68 -16.53 -0.12
CA ALA A 159 -8.41 -15.27 -0.24
C ALA A 159 -8.61 -14.80 -1.71
N VAL A 160 -7.94 -15.42 -2.68
CA VAL A 160 -7.94 -14.98 -4.10
C VAL A 160 -9.34 -14.82 -4.66
N ARG A 161 -10.26 -15.76 -4.38
CA ARG A 161 -11.65 -15.69 -4.85
C ARG A 161 -12.44 -14.55 -4.22
N VAL A 162 -12.19 -14.25 -2.95
CA VAL A 162 -12.88 -13.17 -2.22
C VAL A 162 -12.39 -11.82 -2.72
N ILE A 163 -11.07 -11.66 -2.86
CA ILE A 163 -10.45 -10.46 -3.43
C ILE A 163 -10.96 -10.21 -4.85
N GLY A 164 -11.00 -11.24 -5.69
CA GLY A 164 -11.48 -11.13 -7.07
C GLY A 164 -12.90 -10.59 -7.17
N ARG A 165 -13.82 -11.07 -6.31
CA ARG A 165 -15.20 -10.59 -6.25
C ARG A 165 -15.29 -9.11 -5.86
N ALA A 166 -14.57 -8.68 -4.83
CA ALA A 166 -14.57 -7.28 -4.40
C ALA A 166 -14.01 -6.33 -5.48
N VAL A 167 -12.98 -6.77 -6.21
CA VAL A 167 -12.42 -5.99 -7.32
C VAL A 167 -13.38 -5.92 -8.50
N GLU A 168 -14.06 -7.03 -8.83
CA GLU A 168 -15.06 -7.06 -9.90
C GLU A 168 -16.25 -6.14 -9.58
N GLU A 169 -16.74 -6.17 -8.34
CA GLU A 169 -17.80 -5.27 -7.87
C GLU A 169 -17.37 -3.80 -7.96
N HIS A 170 -16.13 -3.48 -7.54
CA HIS A 170 -15.57 -2.14 -7.69
C HIS A 170 -15.52 -1.71 -9.15
N ARG A 171 -15.08 -2.59 -10.06
CA ARG A 171 -15.02 -2.27 -11.48
C ARG A 171 -16.40 -2.06 -12.10
N ALA A 172 -17.41 -2.79 -11.63
CA ALA A 172 -18.78 -2.67 -12.13
C ALA A 172 -19.51 -1.44 -11.58
N THR A 173 -19.25 -1.05 -10.33
CA THR A 173 -20.08 -0.06 -9.61
C THR A 173 -19.33 1.17 -9.12
N GLY A 174 -18.00 1.14 -9.13
CA GLY A 174 -17.13 2.12 -8.46
C GLY A 174 -17.10 1.97 -6.94
N ARG A 175 -17.81 0.99 -6.36
CA ARG A 175 -17.96 0.80 -4.90
C ARG A 175 -17.58 -0.62 -4.46
N PRO A 176 -17.04 -0.78 -3.24
CA PRO A 176 -16.44 0.28 -2.42
C PRO A 176 -15.25 0.93 -3.14
N PRO A 177 -14.84 2.16 -2.80
CA PRO A 177 -13.69 2.80 -3.44
C PRO A 177 -12.42 1.95 -3.32
N ARG A 178 -11.57 1.96 -4.36
CA ARG A 178 -10.31 1.19 -4.41
C ARG A 178 -9.47 1.31 -3.15
N ARG A 179 -9.30 2.52 -2.62
CA ARG A 179 -8.54 2.77 -1.38
C ARG A 179 -9.08 1.99 -0.19
N GLN A 180 -10.41 1.96 -0.04
CA GLN A 180 -11.06 1.23 1.04
C GLN A 180 -10.84 -0.29 0.93
N ILE A 181 -10.84 -0.83 -0.29
CA ILE A 181 -10.52 -2.25 -0.54
C ILE A 181 -9.08 -2.55 -0.12
N LEU A 182 -8.12 -1.74 -0.60
CA LEU A 182 -6.71 -1.90 -0.27
C LEU A 182 -6.47 -1.86 1.24
N ASP A 183 -7.02 -0.86 1.94
CA ASP A 183 -6.84 -0.72 3.37
C ASP A 183 -7.42 -1.91 4.16
N ARG A 184 -8.65 -2.35 3.82
CA ARG A 184 -9.30 -3.52 4.44
C ARG A 184 -8.51 -4.81 4.24
N LEU A 185 -8.05 -5.06 3.01
CA LEU A 185 -7.27 -6.25 2.68
C LEU A 185 -5.90 -6.24 3.35
N ARG A 186 -5.26 -5.08 3.47
CA ARG A 186 -3.99 -4.91 4.18
C ARG A 186 -4.14 -5.29 5.65
N VAL A 187 -5.14 -4.76 6.34
CA VAL A 187 -5.46 -5.10 7.74
C VAL A 187 -5.72 -6.60 7.87
N GLY A 188 -6.57 -7.17 7.02
CA GLY A 188 -6.88 -8.60 7.03
C GLY A 188 -5.64 -9.48 6.80
N CYS A 189 -4.73 -9.07 5.92
CA CYS A 189 -3.52 -9.81 5.65
C CYS A 189 -2.55 -9.84 6.84
N PHE A 190 -2.31 -8.69 7.47
CA PHE A 190 -1.39 -8.66 8.60
C PHE A 190 -1.95 -9.41 9.81
N ARG A 191 -3.25 -9.26 10.09
CA ARG A 191 -3.93 -10.08 11.10
C ARG A 191 -3.81 -11.58 10.83
N TYR A 192 -3.99 -12.00 9.57
CA TYR A 192 -3.81 -13.40 9.19
C TYR A 192 -2.39 -13.87 9.46
N ARG A 193 -1.37 -13.10 9.04
CA ARG A 193 0.04 -13.51 9.14
C ARG A 193 0.51 -13.68 10.57
N ASP A 194 0.18 -12.72 11.45
CA ASP A 194 0.80 -12.64 12.77
C ASP A 194 -0.06 -13.29 13.87
N ARG A 195 -1.39 -13.38 13.71
CA ARG A 195 -2.29 -13.81 14.79
C ARG A 195 -3.11 -15.05 14.48
N PHE A 196 -3.56 -15.20 13.23
CA PHE A 196 -4.63 -16.16 12.92
C PHE A 196 -4.25 -17.27 11.94
N ARG A 197 -3.01 -17.30 11.44
CA ARG A 197 -2.57 -18.23 10.38
C ARG A 197 -2.93 -19.69 10.66
N GLU A 198 -2.89 -20.10 11.92
CA GLU A 198 -3.16 -21.47 12.36
C GLU A 198 -4.58 -21.67 12.94
N ARG A 199 -5.34 -20.59 13.14
CA ARG A 199 -6.57 -20.59 13.94
C ARG A 199 -7.83 -20.21 13.17
N VAL A 200 -7.71 -19.48 12.06
CA VAL A 200 -8.85 -18.95 11.31
C VAL A 200 -8.66 -19.17 9.81
N ASP A 201 -9.74 -19.56 9.15
CA ASP A 201 -9.78 -19.65 7.69
C ASP A 201 -9.53 -18.28 7.04
N ALA A 202 -8.54 -18.21 6.15
CA ALA A 202 -8.13 -16.97 5.51
C ALA A 202 -9.24 -16.36 4.64
N ALA A 203 -10.04 -17.19 3.96
CA ALA A 203 -11.10 -16.69 3.09
C ALA A 203 -12.21 -16.03 3.92
N ARG A 204 -12.57 -16.63 5.06
CA ARG A 204 -13.51 -16.04 6.02
C ARG A 204 -13.02 -14.71 6.58
N LEU A 205 -11.79 -14.66 7.09
CA LEU A 205 -11.22 -13.42 7.64
C LEU A 205 -11.23 -12.28 6.60
N TYR A 206 -10.92 -12.60 5.35
CA TYR A 206 -10.93 -11.63 4.25
C TYR A 206 -12.34 -11.19 3.85
N ALA A 207 -13.31 -12.11 3.87
CA ALA A 207 -14.71 -11.78 3.63
C ALA A 207 -15.22 -10.79 4.70
N GLU A 208 -15.00 -11.11 5.98
CA GLU A 208 -15.35 -10.23 7.11
C GLU A 208 -14.63 -8.87 7.03
N ALA A 209 -13.37 -8.85 6.59
CA ALA A 209 -12.64 -7.59 6.41
C ALA A 209 -13.23 -6.71 5.30
N LEU A 210 -13.82 -7.31 4.26
CA LEU A 210 -14.41 -6.63 3.13
C LEU A 210 -15.87 -6.22 3.34
N GLU A 211 -16.55 -6.78 4.33
CA GLU A 211 -17.92 -6.40 4.67
C GLU A 211 -18.03 -4.90 5.01
N PRO A 212 -19.14 -4.24 4.64
CA PRO A 212 -19.40 -2.89 5.11
C PRO A 212 -19.57 -2.93 6.63
N ARG A 213 -18.59 -2.42 7.38
CA ARG A 213 -18.84 -2.09 8.78
C ARG A 213 -19.88 -0.98 8.78
N GLY A 214 -21.05 -1.26 9.37
CA GLY A 214 -22.07 -0.24 9.60
C GLY A 214 -21.40 0.98 10.23
N THR A 215 -21.68 2.16 9.69
CA THR A 215 -21.49 3.39 10.45
C THR A 215 -22.16 3.19 11.81
N PRO A 216 -21.50 3.50 12.94
CA PRO A 216 -22.23 3.56 14.20
C PRO A 216 -23.34 4.59 13.99
N ASP A 217 -24.59 4.15 14.08
CA ASP A 217 -25.76 5.01 13.99
C ASP A 217 -25.60 6.12 15.02
N SER A 218 -25.39 7.36 14.55
CA SER A 218 -25.44 8.55 15.39
C SER A 218 -26.89 8.94 15.69
N SER A 219 -27.70 7.97 16.12
CA SER A 219 -29.10 8.18 16.49
C SER A 219 -29.50 7.31 17.69
N SER A 220 -28.97 7.66 18.86
CA SER A 220 -29.65 7.38 20.13
C SER A 220 -29.25 8.40 21.20
N THR A 221 -29.65 9.65 20.99
CA THR A 221 -29.91 10.57 22.10
C THR A 221 -31.27 11.22 21.88
N SER A 222 -32.30 10.51 22.33
CA SER A 222 -33.62 11.05 22.62
C SER A 222 -34.22 10.16 23.69
N GLY A 223 -34.30 10.69 24.90
CA GLY A 223 -34.70 10.02 26.13
C GLY A 223 -34.24 10.85 27.31
#